data_AF-A0A6J3K054-F1
#
_entry.id   AF-A0A6J3K054-F1
#
_cell.length_a   1.000
_cell.length_b   1.000
_cell.length_c   1.000
_cell.angle_alpha   90.00
_cell.angle_beta   90.00
_cell.angle_gamma   90.00
#
_symmetry.space_group_name_H-M   'P 1'
#
loop_
_entity.id
_entity.type
_entity.pdbx_description
1 polymer ?
#
loop_
_entity_poly.entity_id
_entity_poly.type
_entity_poly.pdbx_seq_one_letter_code
_entity_poly.pdbx_strand_id
1 'polypeptide(L)'
;MLPPTYVEGFHDLEAVKAMEYRPFGKTGLMVSKLSFGGGPLGCHYGTYDEGQAIEAIRQGIKQGINYIDTAPWYGQGRSETTIGKALKGIPRKAYYIATKVGRYELNYENMFNFSKEKTRSSFLKSLQLLGLDYVDVIQVHDIEFAPSLDIVITQTLPELSRQVAEGKAKHIGITGYPISILKECIEKSNIKISCVLSYSRHTLIDNTLSEYIPFFKAHNIGIINASAPCMGLLTNKGAPTWHPSSEQTKEVCADAAAYCKDHDIELAKLALWYSMQCKDIATYLVGMQNLKELQINLDVVKNGITDKEKNVLQEIQKKYLCKITEKHWENKELEAYWEYMKK
;
A
#
# COMPACT_ATOMS: atom_id res chain seq x y z
N MET A 1 0.14 21.80 -13.72
CA MET A 1 -0.76 22.37 -12.69
C MET A 1 -0.31 21.80 -11.35
N LEU A 2 -0.21 22.62 -10.30
CA LEU A 2 0.21 22.14 -8.97
C LEU A 2 -0.95 21.40 -8.29
N PRO A 3 -0.69 20.34 -7.48
CA PRO A 3 -1.74 19.62 -6.78
C PRO A 3 -2.39 20.52 -5.71
N PRO A 4 -3.65 20.24 -5.29
CA PRO A 4 -4.30 20.94 -4.17
C PRO A 4 -3.50 20.88 -2.87
N THR A 5 -2.63 19.89 -2.71
CA THR A 5 -1.76 19.76 -1.54
C THR A 5 -0.57 20.70 -1.56
N TYR A 6 -0.24 21.37 -2.67
CA TYR A 6 0.94 22.24 -2.72
C TYR A 6 0.85 23.40 -1.70
N VAL A 7 1.95 23.62 -0.98
CA VAL A 7 2.18 24.70 -0.02
C VAL A 7 3.50 25.38 -0.39
N GLU A 8 3.41 26.66 -0.74
CA GLU A 8 4.55 27.52 -1.04
C GLU A 8 5.46 27.67 0.20
N GLY A 9 6.77 27.69 0.00
CA GLY A 9 7.77 27.77 1.08
C GLY A 9 7.99 26.47 1.87
N PHE A 10 7.14 25.45 1.68
CA PHE A 10 7.35 24.12 2.28
C PHE A 10 7.82 23.08 1.25
N HIS A 11 7.16 22.97 0.11
CA HIS A 11 7.56 22.01 -0.93
C HIS A 11 8.68 22.54 -1.83
N ASP A 12 9.45 21.61 -2.38
CA ASP A 12 10.28 21.86 -3.55
C ASP A 12 9.37 21.96 -4.80
N LEU A 13 9.31 23.16 -5.38
CA LEU A 13 8.44 23.45 -6.52
C LEU A 13 8.76 22.60 -7.75
N GLU A 14 10.05 22.40 -8.06
CA GLU A 14 10.45 21.67 -9.26
C GLU A 14 10.23 20.17 -9.08
N ALA A 15 10.47 19.65 -7.88
CA ALA A 15 10.12 18.26 -7.56
C ALA A 15 8.61 18.01 -7.67
N VAL A 16 7.78 18.94 -7.18
CA VAL A 16 6.31 18.86 -7.31
C VAL A 16 5.87 18.93 -8.77
N LYS A 17 6.45 19.82 -9.59
CA LYS A 17 6.12 19.89 -11.03
C LYS A 17 6.50 18.61 -11.79
N ALA A 18 7.57 17.92 -11.36
CA ALA A 18 8.03 16.67 -11.94
C ALA A 18 7.22 15.44 -11.48
N MET A 19 6.40 15.56 -10.43
CA MET A 19 5.55 14.48 -9.94
C MET A 19 4.23 14.41 -10.75
N GLU A 20 3.87 13.21 -11.19
CA GLU A 20 2.56 12.96 -11.80
C GLU A 20 1.49 12.85 -10.68
N TYR A 21 0.38 13.57 -10.81
CA TYR A 21 -0.76 13.50 -9.90
C TYR A 21 -2.01 13.01 -10.63
N ARG A 22 -2.77 12.11 -10.00
CA ARG A 22 -3.94 11.46 -10.59
C ARG A 22 -5.18 11.67 -9.72
N PRO A 23 -6.38 11.84 -10.32
CA PRO A 23 -7.63 11.82 -9.57
C PRO A 23 -7.79 10.51 -8.82
N PHE A 24 -8.20 10.58 -7.56
CA PHE A 24 -8.38 9.40 -6.72
C PHE A 24 -9.85 8.97 -6.66
N GLY A 25 -10.34 8.45 -7.78
CA GLY A 25 -11.75 8.07 -7.96
C GLY A 25 -12.71 9.23 -7.61
N LYS A 26 -13.80 8.90 -6.92
CA LYS A 26 -14.85 9.85 -6.48
C LYS A 26 -14.55 10.63 -5.20
N THR A 27 -13.29 10.66 -4.76
CA THR A 27 -12.89 11.37 -3.52
C THR A 27 -12.74 12.87 -3.74
N GLY A 28 -12.41 13.30 -4.97
CA GLY A 28 -11.99 14.67 -5.26
C GLY A 28 -10.52 14.97 -4.87
N LEU A 29 -9.81 13.98 -4.32
CA LEU A 29 -8.38 14.09 -4.03
C LEU A 29 -7.55 13.88 -5.31
N MET A 30 -6.39 14.54 -5.36
CA MET A 30 -5.37 14.34 -6.40
C MET A 30 -4.13 13.72 -5.75
N VAL A 31 -3.89 12.44 -5.96
CA VAL A 31 -2.79 11.70 -5.31
C VAL A 31 -1.57 11.64 -6.22
N SER A 32 -0.38 11.71 -5.64
CA SER A 32 0.88 11.50 -6.35
C SER A 32 0.96 10.06 -6.86
N LYS A 33 1.58 9.84 -8.02
CA LYS A 33 1.76 8.50 -8.61
C LYS A 33 2.51 7.56 -7.69
N LEU A 34 3.47 8.06 -6.91
CA LEU A 34 4.14 7.33 -5.85
C LEU A 34 3.59 7.77 -4.50
N SER A 35 3.21 6.80 -3.66
CA SER A 35 2.77 7.03 -2.29
C SER A 35 3.65 6.31 -1.28
N PHE A 36 3.68 6.83 -0.05
CA PHE A 36 4.51 6.32 1.03
C PHE A 36 3.77 5.27 1.86
N GLY A 37 4.26 4.03 1.87
CA GLY A 37 3.71 2.91 2.65
C GLY A 37 4.42 2.71 4.00
N GLY A 38 3.65 2.68 5.08
CA GLY A 38 4.16 2.48 6.44
C GLY A 38 4.44 1.03 6.82
N GLY A 39 4.23 0.06 5.93
CA GLY A 39 4.39 -1.37 6.23
C GLY A 39 5.78 -1.76 6.78
N PRO A 40 6.89 -1.35 6.15
CA PRO A 40 8.23 -1.60 6.68
C PRO A 40 8.53 -0.95 8.03
N LEU A 41 7.78 0.08 8.43
CA LEU A 41 7.92 0.71 9.74
C LEU A 41 7.27 -0.12 10.87
N GLY A 42 6.65 -1.25 10.53
CA GLY A 42 6.14 -2.25 11.47
C GLY A 42 7.15 -3.34 11.88
N CYS A 43 8.39 -3.27 11.39
CA CYS A 43 9.48 -4.22 11.65
C CYS A 43 9.33 -5.65 11.09
N HIS A 44 8.29 -5.94 10.28
CA HIS A 44 8.12 -7.25 9.64
C HIS A 44 9.24 -7.60 8.64
N TYR A 45 9.93 -6.57 8.11
CA TYR A 45 11.02 -6.71 7.13
C TYR A 45 12.42 -6.58 7.77
N GLY A 46 12.49 -6.55 9.10
CA GLY A 46 13.67 -6.26 9.90
C GLY A 46 13.54 -4.95 10.69
N THR A 47 14.57 -4.62 11.46
CA THR A 47 14.67 -3.35 12.18
C THR A 47 14.92 -2.19 11.20
N TYR A 48 14.62 -0.97 11.63
CA TYR A 48 14.93 0.26 10.90
C TYR A 48 15.37 1.35 11.86
N ASP A 49 16.05 2.37 11.33
CA ASP A 49 16.40 3.58 12.05
C ASP A 49 15.22 4.57 11.99
N GLU A 50 14.62 4.88 13.14
CA GLU A 50 13.44 5.76 13.22
C GLU A 50 13.74 7.16 12.70
N GLY A 51 14.94 7.69 12.95
CA GLY A 51 15.36 9.01 12.48
C GLY A 51 15.44 9.07 10.96
N GLN A 52 16.02 8.05 10.33
CA GLN A 52 16.08 7.95 8.86
C GLN A 52 14.69 7.79 8.24
N ALA A 53 13.79 7.04 8.87
CA ALA A 53 12.42 6.89 8.40
C ALA A 53 11.64 8.20 8.49
N ILE A 54 11.78 8.93 9.61
CA ILE A 54 11.18 10.26 9.78
C ILE A 54 11.68 11.20 8.69
N GLU A 55 12.99 11.25 8.46
CA GLU A 55 13.56 12.12 7.44
C GLU A 55 13.09 11.73 6.03
N ALA A 56 13.00 10.43 5.72
CA ALA A 56 12.47 9.95 4.45
C ALA A 56 11.01 10.37 4.22
N ILE A 57 10.15 10.29 5.24
CA ILE A 57 8.76 10.77 5.14
C ILE A 57 8.74 12.27 4.86
N ARG A 58 9.49 13.06 5.63
CA ARG A 58 9.53 14.53 5.49
C ARG A 58 10.04 14.96 4.11
N GLN A 59 11.12 14.34 3.64
CA GLN A 59 11.68 14.61 2.32
C GLN A 59 10.78 14.13 1.19
N GLY A 60 10.09 12.99 1.36
CA GLY A 60 9.11 12.50 0.39
C GLY A 60 7.98 13.51 0.19
N ILE A 61 7.43 14.05 1.28
CA ILE A 61 6.39 15.08 1.21
C ILE A 61 6.92 16.34 0.52
N LYS A 62 8.09 16.84 0.94
CA LYS A 62 8.74 18.00 0.30
C LYS A 62 8.93 17.83 -1.21
N GLN A 63 9.26 16.60 -1.65
CA GLN A 63 9.47 16.25 -3.06
C GLN A 63 8.18 15.87 -3.82
N GLY A 64 7.01 16.05 -3.21
CA GLY A 64 5.72 15.95 -3.88
C GLY A 64 4.93 14.67 -3.64
N ILE A 65 5.43 13.71 -2.84
CA ILE A 65 4.60 12.59 -2.37
C ILE A 65 3.52 13.13 -1.44
N ASN A 66 2.25 12.96 -1.78
CA ASN A 66 1.17 13.55 -1.00
C ASN A 66 0.17 12.53 -0.45
N TYR A 67 0.41 11.23 -0.60
CA TYR A 67 -0.43 10.18 0.02
C TYR A 67 0.45 9.26 0.85
N ILE A 68 0.11 9.12 2.13
CA ILE A 68 0.81 8.30 3.11
C ILE A 68 -0.19 7.30 3.65
N ASP A 69 0.19 6.03 3.75
CA ASP A 69 -0.67 4.96 4.23
C ASP A 69 0.00 4.19 5.37
N THR A 70 -0.75 3.90 6.42
CA THR A 70 -0.31 3.10 7.57
C THR A 70 -1.45 2.22 8.09
N ALA A 71 -1.24 1.50 9.19
CA ALA A 71 -2.26 0.67 9.83
C ALA A 71 -1.87 0.36 11.29
N PRO A 72 -2.86 0.09 12.18
CA PRO A 72 -2.61 -0.37 13.53
C PRO A 72 -1.75 -1.64 13.59
N TRP A 73 -2.00 -2.62 12.71
CA TRP A 73 -1.25 -3.87 12.67
C TRP A 73 0.25 -3.70 12.40
N TYR A 74 0.68 -2.61 11.75
CA TYR A 74 2.08 -2.40 11.39
C TYR A 74 2.91 -2.07 12.64
N GLY A 75 3.50 -3.11 13.22
CA GLY A 75 4.24 -3.05 14.48
C GLY A 75 3.37 -2.58 15.66
N GLN A 76 2.09 -2.97 15.68
CA GLN A 76 1.14 -2.67 16.75
C GLN A 76 1.11 -1.17 17.12
N GLY A 77 0.94 -0.33 16.10
CA GLY A 77 0.90 1.13 16.22
C GLY A 77 2.26 1.84 16.10
N ARG A 78 3.37 1.11 15.96
CA ARG A 78 4.71 1.70 15.76
C ARG A 78 4.80 2.51 14.48
N SER A 79 4.22 2.01 13.38
CA SER A 79 4.18 2.74 12.10
C SER A 79 3.42 4.06 12.24
N GLU A 80 2.22 4.03 12.86
CA GLU A 80 1.41 5.22 13.12
C GLU A 80 2.15 6.24 13.99
N THR A 81 2.81 5.77 15.05
CA THR A 81 3.61 6.62 15.95
C THR A 81 4.75 7.31 15.20
N THR A 82 5.48 6.56 14.37
CA THR A 82 6.62 7.09 13.60
C THR A 82 6.19 8.11 12.58
N ILE A 83 5.10 7.82 11.86
CA ILE A 83 4.51 8.76 10.90
C ILE A 83 3.98 10.00 11.63
N GLY A 84 3.30 9.85 12.77
CA GLY A 84 2.84 10.98 13.58
C GLY A 84 3.98 11.92 14.01
N LYS A 85 5.12 11.36 14.44
CA LYS A 85 6.35 12.14 14.71
C LYS A 85 6.83 12.89 13.47
N ALA A 86 6.85 12.25 12.30
CA ALA A 86 7.32 12.84 11.06
C ALA A 86 6.42 13.99 10.57
N LEU A 87 5.11 13.88 10.77
CA LEU A 87 4.10 14.86 10.34
C LEU A 87 4.07 16.12 11.22
N LYS A 88 4.64 16.08 12.42
CA LYS A 88 4.68 17.24 13.32
C LYS A 88 5.32 18.45 12.64
N GLY A 89 4.61 19.57 12.66
CA GLY A 89 5.04 20.84 12.05
C GLY A 89 4.93 20.90 10.53
N ILE A 90 4.45 19.86 9.86
CA ILE A 90 4.11 19.91 8.44
C ILE A 90 2.72 20.54 8.29
N PRO A 91 2.51 21.49 7.36
CA PRO A 91 1.17 22.01 7.08
C PRO A 91 0.20 20.87 6.75
N ARG A 92 -0.93 20.76 7.45
CA ARG A 92 -1.88 19.63 7.28
C ARG A 92 -2.38 19.46 5.83
N LYS A 93 -2.44 20.56 5.07
CA LYS A 93 -2.80 20.59 3.65
C LYS A 93 -1.74 19.91 2.75
N ALA A 94 -0.49 19.80 3.19
CA ALA A 94 0.62 19.30 2.38
C ALA A 94 0.55 17.80 2.05
N TYR A 95 -0.27 17.04 2.77
CA TYR A 95 -0.37 15.60 2.61
C TYR A 95 -1.78 15.10 2.87
N TYR A 96 -2.06 13.94 2.28
CA TYR A 96 -3.15 13.05 2.62
C TYR A 96 -2.60 11.87 3.43
N ILE A 97 -3.37 11.44 4.42
CA ILE A 97 -3.01 10.32 5.29
C ILE A 97 -4.15 9.30 5.33
N ALA A 98 -3.78 8.03 5.24
CA ALA A 98 -4.67 6.90 5.38
C ALA A 98 -4.22 5.98 6.51
N THR A 99 -5.19 5.46 7.26
CA THR A 99 -4.97 4.35 8.19
C THR A 99 -6.05 3.28 8.00
N LYS A 100 -6.06 2.24 8.83
CA LYS A 100 -6.94 1.09 8.69
C LYS A 100 -7.56 0.64 10.02
N VAL A 101 -8.58 -0.22 9.90
CA VAL A 101 -9.19 -1.02 10.98
C VAL A 101 -9.35 -2.46 10.50
N GLY A 102 -9.66 -3.41 11.37
CA GLY A 102 -9.96 -4.80 11.01
C GLY A 102 -8.86 -5.78 11.41
N ARG A 103 -7.58 -5.39 11.26
CA ARG A 103 -6.39 -6.19 11.63
C ARG A 103 -5.54 -5.44 12.67
N TYR A 104 -5.13 -6.12 13.75
CA TYR A 104 -4.51 -5.46 14.92
C TYR A 104 -3.29 -6.19 15.50
N GLU A 105 -3.41 -7.47 15.84
CA GLU A 105 -2.37 -8.21 16.58
C GLU A 105 -1.66 -9.28 15.73
N LEU A 106 -0.56 -9.84 16.26
CA LEU A 106 0.16 -10.96 15.63
C LEU A 106 -0.44 -12.32 15.97
N ASN A 107 -1.02 -12.47 17.17
CA ASN A 107 -1.70 -13.71 17.56
C ASN A 107 -3.04 -13.80 16.82
N TYR A 108 -3.28 -14.92 16.13
CA TYR A 108 -4.49 -15.17 15.34
C TYR A 108 -5.79 -14.93 16.13
N GLU A 109 -5.86 -15.31 17.40
CA GLU A 109 -7.06 -15.14 18.25
C GLU A 109 -7.50 -13.67 18.38
N ASN A 110 -6.54 -12.74 18.29
CA ASN A 110 -6.76 -11.31 18.44
C ASN A 110 -6.39 -10.53 17.17
N MET A 111 -6.06 -11.22 16.08
CA MET A 111 -5.54 -10.61 14.87
C MET A 111 -6.63 -9.81 14.17
N PHE A 112 -7.82 -10.38 14.03
CA PHE A 112 -8.92 -9.77 13.30
C PHE A 112 -10.13 -9.50 14.18
N ASN A 113 -10.69 -8.30 14.06
CA ASN A 113 -11.97 -7.96 14.68
C ASN A 113 -12.66 -6.81 13.93
N PHE A 114 -13.76 -7.16 13.29
CA PHE A 114 -14.56 -6.29 12.43
C PHE A 114 -15.78 -5.70 13.14
N SER A 115 -15.90 -5.88 14.47
CA SER A 115 -17.02 -5.31 15.22
C SER A 115 -16.99 -3.78 15.20
N LYS A 116 -18.16 -3.19 15.34
CA LYS A 116 -18.32 -1.74 15.45
C LYS A 116 -17.52 -1.15 16.61
N GLU A 117 -17.53 -1.79 17.77
CA GLU A 117 -16.88 -1.31 18.99
C GLU A 117 -15.36 -1.31 18.84
N LYS A 118 -14.80 -2.39 18.27
CA LYS A 118 -13.36 -2.48 18.01
C LYS A 118 -12.93 -1.51 16.92
N THR A 119 -13.71 -1.38 15.86
CA THR A 119 -13.49 -0.41 14.78
C THR A 119 -13.37 1.01 15.34
N ARG A 120 -14.35 1.44 16.15
CA ARG A 120 -14.35 2.77 16.77
C ARG A 120 -13.14 2.98 17.67
N SER A 121 -12.94 2.08 18.65
CA SER A 121 -11.87 2.23 19.64
C SER A 121 -10.48 2.22 19.00
N SER A 122 -10.25 1.35 18.01
CA SER A 122 -8.99 1.32 17.28
C SER A 122 -8.77 2.59 16.47
N PHE A 123 -9.79 3.10 15.77
CA PHE A 123 -9.62 4.30 14.96
C PHE A 123 -9.33 5.54 15.80
N LEU A 124 -9.98 5.69 16.96
CA LEU A 124 -9.67 6.76 17.91
C LEU A 124 -8.22 6.64 18.43
N LYS A 125 -7.73 5.40 18.63
CA LYS A 125 -6.33 5.18 19.00
C LYS A 125 -5.37 5.57 17.87
N SER A 126 -5.68 5.24 16.62
CA SER A 126 -4.89 5.65 15.46
C SER A 126 -4.74 7.18 15.37
N LEU A 127 -5.83 7.93 15.56
CA LEU A 127 -5.79 9.40 15.59
C LEU A 127 -4.86 9.92 16.70
N GLN A 128 -4.91 9.31 17.89
CA GLN A 128 -4.00 9.64 18.99
C GLN A 128 -2.53 9.37 18.64
N LEU A 129 -2.22 8.21 18.06
CA LEU A 129 -0.84 7.82 17.71
C LEU A 129 -0.27 8.69 16.58
N LEU A 130 -1.10 9.04 15.60
CA LEU A 130 -0.74 9.96 14.52
C LEU A 130 -0.65 11.42 15.01
N GLY A 131 -1.28 11.77 16.12
CA GLY A 131 -1.40 13.14 16.60
C GLY A 131 -2.25 14.01 15.67
N LEU A 132 -3.34 13.46 15.14
CA LEU A 132 -4.22 14.12 14.16
C LEU A 132 -5.68 14.08 14.60
N ASP A 133 -6.43 15.12 14.26
CA ASP A 133 -7.89 15.17 14.49
C ASP A 133 -8.68 14.38 13.44
N TYR A 134 -8.12 14.19 12.24
CA TYR A 134 -8.74 13.45 11.16
C TYR A 134 -7.73 12.84 10.18
N VAL A 135 -8.16 11.77 9.49
CA VAL A 135 -7.49 11.20 8.32
C VAL A 135 -8.27 11.47 7.04
N ASP A 136 -7.59 11.47 5.89
CA ASP A 136 -8.25 11.67 4.60
C ASP A 136 -8.97 10.39 4.17
N VAL A 137 -8.39 9.23 4.47
CA VAL A 137 -8.98 7.92 4.15
C VAL A 137 -8.89 6.99 5.34
N ILE A 138 -9.99 6.34 5.70
CA ILE A 138 -9.99 5.20 6.62
C ILE A 138 -10.38 3.94 5.86
N GLN A 139 -9.62 2.86 6.01
CA GLN A 139 -9.81 1.62 5.25
C GLN A 139 -10.14 0.43 6.15
N VAL A 140 -10.93 -0.52 5.65
CA VAL A 140 -11.06 -1.84 6.30
C VAL A 140 -9.96 -2.75 5.75
N HIS A 141 -9.08 -3.23 6.63
CA HIS A 141 -7.90 -4.05 6.33
C HIS A 141 -8.29 -5.50 6.15
N ASP A 142 -7.83 -6.11 5.06
CA ASP A 142 -7.90 -7.55 4.77
C ASP A 142 -9.29 -8.14 5.03
N ILE A 143 -10.28 -7.59 4.32
CA ILE A 143 -11.71 -7.89 4.51
C ILE A 143 -12.06 -9.37 4.31
N GLU A 144 -11.22 -10.12 3.60
CA GLU A 144 -11.35 -11.55 3.39
C GLU A 144 -11.21 -12.37 4.67
N PHE A 145 -10.61 -11.82 5.73
CA PHE A 145 -10.49 -12.48 7.04
C PHE A 145 -11.69 -12.26 7.96
N ALA A 146 -12.71 -11.51 7.51
CA ALA A 146 -13.96 -11.43 8.25
C ALA A 146 -14.65 -12.80 8.27
N PRO A 147 -15.23 -13.26 9.40
CA PRO A 147 -16.00 -14.51 9.43
C PRO A 147 -17.12 -14.57 8.38
N SER A 148 -17.68 -13.41 8.06
CA SER A 148 -18.54 -13.18 6.91
C SER A 148 -18.37 -11.74 6.46
N LEU A 149 -18.44 -11.50 5.16
CA LEU A 149 -18.45 -10.16 4.58
C LEU A 149 -19.63 -9.32 5.10
N ASP A 150 -20.71 -9.95 5.53
CA ASP A 150 -21.87 -9.28 6.14
C ASP A 150 -21.48 -8.52 7.41
N ILE A 151 -20.49 -8.99 8.17
CA ILE A 151 -20.01 -8.28 9.37
C ILE A 151 -19.37 -6.95 8.96
N VAL A 152 -18.56 -6.95 7.90
CA VAL A 152 -17.94 -5.73 7.37
C VAL A 152 -19.03 -4.76 6.88
N ILE A 153 -20.03 -5.27 6.15
CA ILE A 153 -21.11 -4.47 5.55
C ILE A 153 -22.06 -3.90 6.61
N THR A 154 -22.38 -4.66 7.66
CA THR A 154 -23.41 -4.29 8.65
C THR A 154 -22.84 -3.65 9.92
N GLN A 155 -21.55 -3.83 10.21
CA GLN A 155 -20.91 -3.27 11.41
C GLN A 155 -19.78 -2.30 11.08
N THR A 156 -18.73 -2.76 10.38
CA THR A 156 -17.52 -1.95 10.17
C THR A 156 -17.80 -0.72 9.29
N LEU A 157 -18.35 -0.91 8.08
CA LEU A 157 -18.60 0.17 7.14
C LEU A 157 -19.60 1.21 7.68
N PRO A 158 -20.72 0.82 8.36
CA PRO A 158 -21.60 1.79 9.00
C PRO A 158 -20.92 2.59 10.10
N GLU A 159 -20.03 1.99 10.89
CA GLU A 159 -19.25 2.73 11.88
C GLU A 159 -18.28 3.72 11.22
N LEU A 160 -17.56 3.30 10.17
CA LEU A 160 -16.69 4.22 9.42
C LEU A 160 -17.49 5.37 8.77
N SER A 161 -18.70 5.10 8.28
CA SER A 161 -19.61 6.12 7.77
C SER A 161 -19.98 7.16 8.84
N ARG A 162 -20.19 6.73 10.09
CA ARG A 162 -20.38 7.66 11.23
C ARG A 162 -19.12 8.48 11.49
N GLN A 163 -17.94 7.87 11.48
CA GLN A 163 -16.68 8.59 11.66
C GLN A 163 -16.41 9.62 10.56
N VAL A 164 -16.88 9.36 9.33
CA VAL A 164 -16.88 10.34 8.24
C VAL A 164 -17.87 11.48 8.50
N ALA A 165 -19.10 11.17 8.92
CA ALA A 165 -20.10 12.17 9.28
C ALA A 165 -19.65 13.07 10.46
N GLU A 166 -18.91 12.51 11.42
CA GLU A 166 -18.27 13.23 12.53
C GLU A 166 -17.01 14.02 12.10
N GLY A 167 -16.59 13.91 10.85
CA GLY A 167 -15.46 14.66 10.28
C GLY A 167 -14.08 14.10 10.61
N LYS A 168 -13.98 12.98 11.35
CA LYS A 168 -12.74 12.30 11.75
C LYS A 168 -12.08 11.50 10.61
N ALA A 169 -12.86 11.15 9.60
CA ALA A 169 -12.35 10.68 8.31
C ALA A 169 -13.05 11.45 7.17
N LYS A 170 -12.47 11.48 5.96
CA LYS A 170 -13.12 12.08 4.78
C LYS A 170 -13.66 11.04 3.81
N HIS A 171 -12.94 9.94 3.63
CA HIS A 171 -13.32 8.86 2.70
C HIS A 171 -13.13 7.48 3.32
N ILE A 172 -13.89 6.51 2.81
CA ILE A 172 -13.80 5.10 3.21
C ILE A 172 -13.18 4.30 2.06
N GLY A 173 -12.24 3.42 2.40
CA GLY A 173 -11.73 2.41 1.48
C GLY A 173 -11.80 1.00 2.07
N ILE A 174 -11.41 0.02 1.26
CA ILE A 174 -11.26 -1.38 1.67
C ILE A 174 -9.96 -1.92 1.10
N THR A 175 -9.34 -2.86 1.80
CA THR A 175 -8.12 -3.55 1.36
C THR A 175 -8.32 -5.05 1.46
N GLY A 176 -7.62 -5.78 0.61
CA GLY A 176 -7.66 -7.24 0.62
C GLY A 176 -6.81 -7.84 -0.50
N TYR A 177 -6.47 -9.11 -0.34
CA TYR A 177 -5.68 -9.83 -1.32
C TYR A 177 -6.53 -10.39 -2.46
N PRO A 178 -7.62 -11.14 -2.23
CA PRO A 178 -8.54 -11.55 -3.29
C PRO A 178 -9.31 -10.34 -3.83
N ILE A 179 -9.08 -9.99 -5.09
CA ILE A 179 -9.73 -8.82 -5.70
C ILE A 179 -11.23 -9.04 -5.91
N SER A 180 -11.63 -10.30 -6.08
CA SER A 180 -13.01 -10.75 -6.10
C SER A 180 -13.80 -10.32 -4.86
N ILE A 181 -13.21 -10.44 -3.66
CA ILE A 181 -13.85 -10.06 -2.40
C ILE A 181 -14.00 -8.54 -2.29
N LEU A 182 -13.03 -7.76 -2.79
CA LEU A 182 -13.16 -6.30 -2.87
C LEU A 182 -14.33 -5.90 -3.77
N LYS A 183 -14.42 -6.51 -4.96
CA LYS A 183 -15.54 -6.32 -5.89
C LYS A 183 -16.88 -6.68 -5.24
N GLU A 184 -16.97 -7.84 -4.62
CA GLU A 184 -18.19 -8.32 -3.97
C GLU A 184 -18.65 -7.37 -2.85
N CYS A 185 -17.72 -6.86 -2.04
CA CYS A 185 -18.02 -5.89 -0.98
C CYS A 185 -18.61 -4.59 -1.54
N ILE A 186 -18.08 -4.11 -2.66
CA ILE A 186 -18.60 -2.92 -3.35
C ILE A 186 -20.00 -3.15 -3.90
N GLU A 187 -20.26 -4.32 -4.48
CA GLU A 187 -21.58 -4.66 -5.04
C GLU A 187 -22.66 -4.82 -3.97
N LYS A 188 -22.31 -5.35 -2.80
CA LYS A 188 -23.25 -5.62 -1.71
C LYS A 188 -23.44 -4.46 -0.74
N SER A 189 -22.49 -3.53 -0.65
CA SER A 189 -22.53 -2.46 0.34
C SER A 189 -23.35 -1.25 -0.12
N ASN A 190 -24.24 -0.79 0.76
CA ASN A 190 -24.94 0.49 0.59
C ASN A 190 -24.10 1.69 1.08
N ILE A 191 -22.94 1.46 1.71
CA ILE A 191 -22.04 2.51 2.17
C ILE A 191 -21.08 2.89 1.04
N LYS A 192 -20.85 4.20 0.85
CA LYS A 192 -19.98 4.73 -0.19
C LYS A 192 -18.51 4.37 0.05
N ILE A 193 -18.06 3.27 -0.55
CA ILE A 193 -16.64 2.91 -0.68
C ILE A 193 -16.03 3.75 -1.82
N SER A 194 -14.96 4.47 -1.52
CA SER A 194 -14.34 5.46 -2.43
C SER A 194 -13.02 4.98 -3.05
N CYS A 195 -12.33 4.04 -2.41
CA CYS A 195 -11.10 3.47 -2.94
C CYS A 195 -10.89 2.01 -2.51
N VAL A 196 -10.03 1.32 -3.26
CA VAL A 196 -9.54 -0.02 -2.94
C VAL A 196 -8.01 -0.02 -2.90
N LEU A 197 -7.45 -0.81 -1.99
CA LEU A 197 -6.03 -1.14 -1.98
C LEU A 197 -5.88 -2.64 -2.23
N SER A 198 -5.25 -2.96 -3.36
CA SER A 198 -4.77 -4.30 -3.67
C SER A 198 -3.26 -4.33 -3.55
N TYR A 199 -2.68 -5.45 -3.15
CA TYR A 199 -1.25 -5.59 -2.97
C TYR A 199 -0.71 -6.84 -3.66
N SER A 200 0.44 -6.71 -4.32
CA SER A 200 1.08 -7.79 -5.07
C SER A 200 0.25 -8.38 -6.24
N ARG A 201 -0.83 -7.70 -6.69
CA ARG A 201 -1.71 -8.18 -7.78
C ARG A 201 -1.57 -7.43 -9.12
N HIS A 202 -0.69 -6.43 -9.18
CA HIS A 202 -0.23 -5.78 -10.42
C HIS A 202 1.29 -5.56 -10.33
N THR A 203 2.03 -6.59 -10.67
CA THR A 203 3.48 -6.75 -10.48
C THR A 203 4.09 -7.41 -11.71
N LEU A 204 5.41 -7.63 -11.70
CA LEU A 204 6.09 -8.34 -12.79
C LEU A 204 5.61 -9.79 -13.00
N ILE A 205 5.00 -10.39 -11.98
CA ILE A 205 4.65 -11.81 -11.99
C ILE A 205 3.14 -12.05 -11.92
N ASP A 206 2.35 -11.08 -11.44
CA ASP A 206 0.89 -11.16 -11.39
C ASP A 206 0.26 -9.88 -11.95
N ASN A 207 -0.74 -10.03 -12.82
CA ASN A 207 -1.49 -8.92 -13.39
C ASN A 207 -3.00 -9.02 -13.15
N THR A 208 -3.45 -9.85 -12.20
CA THR A 208 -4.87 -10.10 -11.92
C THR A 208 -5.66 -8.81 -11.71
N LEU A 209 -5.07 -7.77 -11.08
CA LEU A 209 -5.75 -6.48 -10.87
C LEU A 209 -6.25 -5.84 -12.16
N SER A 210 -5.55 -6.03 -13.29
CA SER A 210 -5.95 -5.47 -14.58
C SER A 210 -7.33 -5.96 -15.04
N GLU A 211 -7.73 -7.17 -14.66
CA GLU A 211 -9.05 -7.74 -15.00
C GLU A 211 -10.19 -7.01 -14.24
N TYR A 212 -9.89 -6.42 -13.08
CA TYR A 212 -10.86 -5.73 -12.22
C TYR A 212 -10.83 -4.20 -12.39
N ILE A 213 -9.81 -3.63 -13.03
CA ILE A 213 -9.73 -2.19 -13.32
C ILE A 213 -11.00 -1.65 -14.00
N PRO A 214 -11.56 -2.30 -15.04
CA PRO A 214 -12.79 -1.82 -15.67
C PRO A 214 -13.96 -1.69 -14.68
N PHE A 215 -14.11 -2.65 -13.76
CA PHE A 215 -15.14 -2.61 -12.71
C PHE A 215 -14.93 -1.41 -11.77
N PHE A 216 -13.71 -1.24 -11.24
CA PHE A 216 -13.43 -0.13 -10.31
C PHE A 216 -13.61 1.24 -10.99
N LYS A 217 -13.21 1.37 -12.26
CA LYS A 217 -13.42 2.60 -13.04
C LYS A 217 -14.90 2.90 -13.28
N ALA A 218 -15.69 1.89 -13.63
CA ALA A 218 -17.13 2.06 -13.82
C ALA A 218 -17.85 2.56 -12.54
N HIS A 219 -17.32 2.22 -11.36
CA HIS A 219 -17.83 2.66 -10.06
C HIS A 219 -17.16 3.93 -9.51
N ASN A 220 -16.26 4.53 -10.30
CA ASN A 220 -15.42 5.68 -9.94
C ASN A 220 -14.67 5.49 -8.61
N ILE A 221 -14.05 4.32 -8.45
CA ILE A 221 -13.27 3.92 -7.28
C ILE A 221 -11.79 4.18 -7.53
N GLY A 222 -11.13 4.84 -6.58
CA GLY A 222 -9.68 5.04 -6.62
C GLY A 222 -8.93 3.74 -6.37
N ILE A 223 -7.94 3.43 -7.20
CA ILE A 223 -7.17 2.19 -7.10
C ILE A 223 -5.78 2.49 -6.54
N ILE A 224 -5.43 1.84 -5.43
CA ILE A 224 -4.07 1.81 -4.88
C ILE A 224 -3.49 0.43 -5.20
N ASN A 225 -2.33 0.40 -5.85
CA ASN A 225 -1.54 -0.82 -5.97
C ASN A 225 -0.34 -0.76 -5.02
N ALA A 226 -0.33 -1.63 -4.03
CA ALA A 226 0.75 -1.72 -3.07
C ALA A 226 1.67 -2.91 -3.39
N SER A 227 2.88 -2.89 -2.83
CA SER A 227 3.77 -4.06 -2.86
C SER A 227 4.12 -4.50 -4.30
N ALA A 228 4.48 -3.55 -5.16
CA ALA A 228 5.00 -3.85 -6.50
C ALA A 228 6.19 -4.85 -6.48
N PRO A 229 7.08 -4.82 -5.46
CA PRO A 229 8.12 -5.84 -5.30
C PRO A 229 7.65 -7.18 -4.69
N CYS A 230 6.34 -7.47 -4.67
CA CYS A 230 5.77 -8.69 -4.09
C CYS A 230 6.28 -9.01 -2.68
N MET A 231 6.11 -8.10 -1.71
CA MET A 231 6.46 -8.33 -0.30
C MET A 231 7.93 -8.73 -0.10
N GLY A 232 8.82 -8.20 -0.95
CA GLY A 232 10.27 -8.46 -0.89
C GLY A 232 10.74 -9.53 -1.89
N LEU A 233 9.83 -10.31 -2.46
CA LEU A 233 10.15 -11.38 -3.42
C LEU A 233 10.91 -10.87 -4.65
N LEU A 234 10.53 -9.69 -5.16
CA LEU A 234 11.17 -9.04 -6.32
C LEU A 234 12.14 -7.94 -5.87
N THR A 235 13.06 -8.27 -4.98
CA THR A 235 14.14 -7.37 -4.51
C THR A 235 15.48 -8.11 -4.55
N ASN A 236 16.59 -7.39 -4.62
CA ASN A 236 17.92 -8.03 -4.55
C ASN A 236 18.25 -8.66 -3.19
N LYS A 237 17.48 -8.31 -2.14
CA LYS A 237 17.56 -8.97 -0.82
C LYS A 237 16.91 -10.35 -0.82
N GLY A 238 15.97 -10.60 -1.75
CA GLY A 238 15.18 -11.81 -1.82
C GLY A 238 14.00 -11.83 -0.85
N ALA A 239 13.19 -12.89 -0.97
CA ALA A 239 11.98 -13.07 -0.17
C ALA A 239 12.29 -13.20 1.33
N PRO A 240 11.51 -12.55 2.21
CA PRO A 240 11.54 -12.85 3.63
C PRO A 240 11.20 -14.32 3.93
N THR A 241 11.68 -14.84 5.06
CA THR A 241 11.45 -16.25 5.46
C THR A 241 9.97 -16.59 5.64
N TRP A 242 9.15 -15.61 6.05
CA TRP A 242 7.71 -15.74 6.22
C TRP A 242 6.91 -15.61 4.91
N HIS A 243 7.55 -15.37 3.76
CA HIS A 243 6.85 -15.10 2.52
C HIS A 243 5.99 -16.31 2.06
N PRO A 244 4.72 -16.11 1.69
CA PRO A 244 3.74 -17.19 1.45
C PRO A 244 3.85 -17.89 0.08
N SER A 245 4.64 -17.35 -0.86
CA SER A 245 4.84 -17.99 -2.17
C SER A 245 5.46 -19.39 -2.06
N SER A 246 5.26 -20.23 -3.08
CA SER A 246 5.96 -21.52 -3.19
C SER A 246 7.49 -21.36 -3.25
N GLU A 247 8.22 -22.40 -2.82
CA GLU A 247 9.69 -22.44 -2.89
C GLU A 247 10.20 -22.28 -4.32
N GLN A 248 9.56 -22.95 -5.30
CA GLN A 248 9.87 -22.76 -6.73
C GLN A 248 9.82 -21.28 -7.14
N THR A 249 8.78 -20.55 -6.70
CA THR A 249 8.64 -19.13 -7.04
C THR A 249 9.71 -18.28 -6.35
N LYS A 250 10.07 -18.62 -5.10
CA LYS A 250 11.17 -17.96 -4.36
C LYS A 250 12.51 -18.16 -5.07
N GLU A 251 12.82 -19.38 -5.49
CA GLU A 251 14.04 -19.73 -6.22
C GLU A 251 14.14 -18.98 -7.55
N VAL A 252 13.08 -18.99 -8.36
CA VAL A 252 13.06 -18.27 -9.64
C VAL A 252 13.25 -16.77 -9.45
N CYS A 253 12.64 -16.18 -8.43
CA CYS A 253 12.82 -14.75 -8.13
C CYS A 253 14.23 -14.46 -7.58
N ALA A 254 14.81 -15.38 -6.80
CA ALA A 254 16.19 -15.27 -6.33
C ALA A 254 17.21 -15.33 -7.48
N ASP A 255 17.00 -16.19 -8.48
CA ASP A 255 17.83 -16.24 -9.69
C ASP A 255 17.73 -14.95 -10.50
N ALA A 256 16.52 -14.40 -10.65
CA ALA A 256 16.31 -13.10 -11.30
C ALA A 256 17.01 -11.96 -10.53
N ALA A 257 16.94 -11.99 -9.20
CA ALA A 257 17.61 -11.02 -8.32
C ALA A 257 19.14 -11.12 -8.44
N ALA A 258 19.70 -12.34 -8.50
CA ALA A 258 21.12 -12.55 -8.72
C ALA A 258 21.56 -11.99 -10.08
N TYR A 259 20.79 -12.25 -11.14
CA TYR A 259 21.07 -11.68 -12.47
C TYR A 259 21.06 -10.15 -12.48
N CYS A 260 20.07 -9.51 -11.82
CA CYS A 260 20.04 -8.06 -11.67
C CYS A 260 21.25 -7.53 -10.90
N LYS A 261 21.66 -8.23 -9.83
CA LYS A 261 22.81 -7.87 -9.01
C LYS A 261 24.12 -7.92 -9.78
N ASP A 262 24.32 -8.93 -10.63
CA ASP A 262 25.48 -9.05 -11.53
C ASP A 262 25.57 -7.90 -12.55
N HIS A 263 24.48 -7.16 -12.76
CA HIS A 263 24.41 -5.99 -13.63
C HIS A 263 24.33 -4.66 -12.86
N ASP A 264 24.53 -4.66 -11.54
CA ASP A 264 24.41 -3.49 -10.66
C ASP A 264 23.03 -2.83 -10.68
N ILE A 265 21.96 -3.62 -10.83
CA ILE A 265 20.58 -3.14 -10.91
C ILE A 265 19.77 -3.70 -9.74
N GLU A 266 18.95 -2.85 -9.11
CA GLU A 266 17.99 -3.27 -8.10
C GLU A 266 16.72 -3.84 -8.74
N LEU A 267 16.41 -5.11 -8.51
CA LEU A 267 15.20 -5.74 -9.03
C LEU A 267 13.92 -5.00 -8.60
N ALA A 268 13.89 -4.46 -7.37
CA ALA A 268 12.74 -3.70 -6.88
C ALA A 268 12.46 -2.45 -7.75
N LYS A 269 13.50 -1.82 -8.30
CA LYS A 269 13.40 -0.66 -9.19
C LYS A 269 12.67 -1.05 -10.47
N LEU A 270 13.04 -2.19 -11.07
CA LEU A 270 12.40 -2.72 -12.28
C LEU A 270 10.94 -3.11 -12.00
N ALA A 271 10.68 -3.76 -10.87
CA ALA A 271 9.34 -4.17 -10.46
C ALA A 271 8.39 -2.98 -10.28
N LEU A 272 8.88 -1.92 -9.60
CA LEU A 272 8.14 -0.68 -9.42
C LEU A 272 7.85 0.00 -10.76
N TRP A 273 8.87 0.16 -11.60
CA TRP A 273 8.72 0.81 -12.90
C TRP A 273 7.71 0.08 -13.79
N TYR A 274 7.77 -1.25 -13.85
CA TYR A 274 6.82 -2.07 -14.62
C TYR A 274 5.39 -1.84 -14.14
N SER A 275 5.18 -1.91 -12.82
CA SER A 275 3.86 -1.71 -12.24
C SER A 275 3.30 -0.33 -12.59
N MET A 276 4.14 0.71 -12.54
CA MET A 276 3.82 2.12 -12.85
C MET A 276 3.39 2.41 -14.29
N GLN A 277 3.52 1.45 -15.22
CA GLN A 277 3.09 1.63 -16.60
C GLN A 277 1.56 1.59 -16.76
N CYS A 278 0.83 1.05 -15.78
CA CYS A 278 -0.63 1.10 -15.79
C CYS A 278 -1.15 2.51 -15.45
N LYS A 279 -1.78 3.15 -16.42
CA LYS A 279 -2.27 4.54 -16.26
C LYS A 279 -3.58 4.63 -15.46
N ASP A 280 -4.27 3.51 -15.29
CA ASP A 280 -5.58 3.44 -14.63
C ASP A 280 -5.50 3.28 -13.11
N ILE A 281 -4.31 3.03 -12.56
CA ILE A 281 -4.06 3.00 -11.11
C ILE A 281 -3.78 4.42 -10.62
N ALA A 282 -4.39 4.85 -9.52
CA ALA A 282 -4.25 6.22 -9.03
C ALA A 282 -2.88 6.46 -8.37
N THR A 283 -2.41 5.51 -7.55
CA THR A 283 -1.10 5.59 -6.88
C THR A 283 -0.50 4.21 -6.63
N TYR A 284 0.84 4.18 -6.59
CA TYR A 284 1.66 3.02 -6.27
C TYR A 284 2.26 3.18 -4.88
N LEU A 285 1.79 2.36 -3.95
CA LEU A 285 2.16 2.44 -2.55
C LEU A 285 3.44 1.62 -2.28
N VAL A 286 4.51 2.32 -1.92
CA VAL A 286 5.84 1.73 -1.73
C VAL A 286 6.32 1.97 -0.31
N GLY A 287 6.73 0.90 0.35
CA GLY A 287 7.34 0.98 1.67
C GLY A 287 8.78 1.47 1.58
N MET A 288 9.14 2.45 2.42
CA MET A 288 10.48 3.04 2.46
C MET A 288 10.89 3.26 3.93
N GLN A 289 12.14 2.96 4.26
CA GLN A 289 12.70 3.07 5.62
C GLN A 289 13.79 4.14 5.73
N ASN A 290 14.31 4.65 4.60
CA ASN A 290 15.43 5.58 4.58
C ASN A 290 15.45 6.42 3.29
N LEU A 291 16.34 7.43 3.25
CA LEU A 291 16.49 8.33 2.11
C LEU A 291 17.00 7.66 0.84
N LYS A 292 17.80 6.59 0.96
CA LYS A 292 18.32 5.86 -0.21
C LYS A 292 17.18 5.22 -0.99
N GLU A 293 16.29 4.53 -0.28
CA GLU A 293 15.07 3.94 -0.88
C GLU A 293 14.15 5.00 -1.46
N LEU A 294 13.96 6.12 -0.73
CA LEU A 294 13.18 7.25 -1.24
C LEU A 294 13.73 7.77 -2.57
N GLN A 295 15.04 8.01 -2.68
CA GLN A 295 15.62 8.55 -3.91
C GLN A 295 15.55 7.57 -5.06
N ILE A 296 15.75 6.27 -4.83
CA ILE A 296 15.57 5.25 -5.88
C ILE A 296 14.14 5.30 -6.42
N ASN A 297 13.14 5.34 -5.54
CA ASN A 297 11.73 5.33 -5.96
C ASN A 297 11.31 6.65 -6.63
N LEU A 298 11.81 7.80 -6.16
CA LEU A 298 11.56 9.08 -6.81
C LEU A 298 12.23 9.18 -8.19
N ASP A 299 13.44 8.63 -8.35
CA ASP A 299 14.13 8.56 -9.64
C ASP A 299 13.32 7.75 -10.66
N VAL A 300 12.73 6.61 -10.26
CA VAL A 300 11.85 5.81 -11.12
C VAL A 300 10.66 6.62 -11.65
N VAL A 301 10.06 7.45 -10.80
CA VAL A 301 8.90 8.26 -11.19
C VAL A 301 9.30 9.41 -12.12
N LYS A 302 10.41 10.10 -11.80
CA LYS A 302 10.85 11.31 -12.50
C LYS A 302 11.53 10.98 -13.83
N ASN A 303 12.38 9.96 -13.83
CA ASN A 303 13.32 9.66 -14.91
C ASN A 303 13.07 8.29 -15.57
N GLY A 304 12.22 7.44 -14.98
CA GLY A 304 11.97 6.09 -15.48
C GLY A 304 13.14 5.14 -15.20
N ILE A 305 13.39 4.25 -16.16
CA ILE A 305 14.54 3.34 -16.16
C ILE A 305 15.35 3.52 -17.44
N THR A 306 16.65 3.31 -17.34
CA THR A 306 17.64 3.38 -18.43
C THR A 306 17.46 2.25 -19.45
N ASP A 307 18.07 2.38 -20.64
CA ASP A 307 18.00 1.32 -21.65
C ASP A 307 18.70 0.03 -21.21
N LYS A 308 19.78 0.13 -20.41
CA LYS A 308 20.41 -1.03 -19.75
C LYS A 308 19.39 -1.74 -18.85
N GLU A 309 18.66 -1.00 -18.03
CA GLU A 309 17.63 -1.54 -17.14
C GLU A 309 16.44 -2.14 -17.89
N LYS A 310 16.02 -1.55 -19.03
CA LYS A 310 14.99 -2.13 -19.90
C LYS A 310 15.43 -3.47 -20.50
N ASN A 311 16.67 -3.56 -20.97
CA ASN A 311 17.23 -4.79 -21.50
C ASN A 311 17.28 -5.88 -20.42
N VAL A 312 17.79 -5.55 -19.23
CA VAL A 312 17.83 -6.49 -18.09
C VAL A 312 16.42 -6.93 -17.69
N LEU A 313 15.44 -6.01 -17.67
CA LEU A 313 14.04 -6.35 -17.42
C LEU A 313 13.50 -7.39 -18.42
N GLN A 314 13.73 -7.19 -19.72
CA GLN A 314 13.30 -8.15 -20.75
C GLN A 314 13.99 -9.52 -20.58
N GLU A 315 15.28 -9.50 -20.28
CA GLU A 315 16.06 -10.73 -20.04
C GLU A 315 15.54 -11.50 -18.83
N ILE A 316 15.26 -10.83 -17.69
CA ILE A 316 14.74 -11.54 -16.52
C ILE A 316 13.33 -12.08 -16.73
N GLN A 317 12.48 -11.36 -17.48
CA GLN A 317 11.15 -11.83 -17.84
C GLN A 317 11.22 -13.09 -18.70
N LYS A 318 12.13 -13.11 -19.69
CA LYS A 318 12.27 -14.23 -20.64
C LYS A 318 13.00 -15.44 -20.06
N LYS A 319 14.02 -15.23 -19.21
CA LYS A 319 14.90 -16.31 -18.70
C LYS A 319 14.43 -16.90 -17.37
N TYR A 320 13.83 -16.09 -16.51
CA TYR A 320 13.50 -16.49 -15.14
C TYR A 320 11.99 -16.42 -14.90
N LEU A 321 11.38 -15.22 -14.96
CA LEU A 321 10.01 -15.02 -14.50
C LEU A 321 8.96 -15.78 -15.33
N CYS A 322 9.25 -16.11 -16.59
CA CYS A 322 8.40 -16.97 -17.42
C CYS A 322 8.21 -18.40 -16.86
N LYS A 323 9.10 -18.84 -15.96
CA LYS A 323 9.06 -20.16 -15.30
C LYS A 323 8.10 -20.19 -14.09
N ILE A 324 7.59 -19.03 -13.67
CA ILE A 324 6.67 -18.93 -12.53
C ILE A 324 5.29 -19.43 -12.96
N THR A 325 4.85 -20.50 -12.31
CA THR A 325 3.51 -21.09 -12.47
C THR A 325 2.54 -20.55 -11.41
N GLU A 326 2.99 -20.43 -10.16
CA GLU A 326 2.23 -19.84 -9.05
C GLU A 326 2.54 -18.34 -8.93
N LYS A 327 1.66 -17.50 -9.48
CA LYS A 327 1.88 -16.05 -9.60
C LYS A 327 1.41 -15.25 -8.39
N HIS A 328 0.53 -15.83 -7.59
CA HIS A 328 -0.05 -15.24 -6.38
C HIS A 328 -0.31 -16.33 -5.34
N TRP A 329 -0.51 -15.95 -4.09
CA TRP A 329 -0.70 -16.85 -2.95
C TRP A 329 -2.07 -16.67 -2.30
N GLU A 330 -3.09 -16.50 -3.13
CA GLU A 330 -4.47 -16.39 -2.68
C GLU A 330 -4.84 -17.62 -1.84
N ASN A 331 -5.66 -17.40 -0.81
CA ASN A 331 -6.09 -18.40 0.18
C ASN A 331 -5.02 -18.99 1.10
N LYS A 332 -3.71 -18.92 0.82
CA LYS A 332 -2.69 -19.54 1.69
C LYS A 332 -2.71 -19.03 3.14
N GLU A 333 -2.67 -17.72 3.35
CA GLU A 333 -2.73 -17.14 4.70
C GLU A 333 -4.14 -17.30 5.31
N LEU A 334 -5.17 -17.18 4.48
CA LEU A 334 -6.57 -17.27 4.89
C LEU A 334 -6.95 -18.67 5.41
N GLU A 335 -6.55 -19.71 4.69
CA GLU A 335 -6.74 -21.12 5.07
C GLU A 335 -5.99 -21.42 6.37
N ALA A 336 -4.71 -21.05 6.45
CA ALA A 336 -3.91 -21.25 7.67
C ALA A 336 -4.52 -20.55 8.90
N TYR A 337 -5.06 -19.34 8.72
CA TYR A 337 -5.77 -18.61 9.77
C TYR A 337 -7.03 -19.35 10.22
N TRP A 338 -7.91 -19.74 9.29
CA TRP A 338 -9.16 -20.41 9.64
C TRP A 338 -8.97 -21.84 10.14
N GLU A 339 -7.91 -22.53 9.74
CA GLU A 339 -7.53 -23.81 10.32
C GLU A 339 -7.10 -23.69 11.78
N TYR A 340 -6.36 -22.63 12.13
CA TYR A 340 -6.02 -22.35 13.51
C TYR A 340 -7.26 -22.03 14.34
N MET A 341 -8.16 -21.16 13.84
CA MET A 341 -9.36 -20.73 14.58
C MET A 341 -10.39 -21.86 14.81
N LYS A 342 -10.25 -23.01 14.13
CA LYS A 342 -11.07 -24.22 14.36
C LYS A 342 -10.54 -25.12 15.48
N LYS A 343 -9.27 -24.96 15.87
CA LYS A 343 -8.64 -25.67 16.98
C LYS A 343 -9.00 -25.00 18.30
#